data_AF-A0A0K0F3Q5-F1
#
_entry.id   AF-A0A0K0F3Q5-F1
#
_cell.length_a   1.000
_cell.length_b   1.000
_cell.length_c   1.000
_cell.angle_alpha   90.00
_cell.angle_beta   90.00
_cell.angle_gamma   90.00
#
_symmetry.space_group_name_H-M   'P 1'
#
loop_
_entity.id
_entity.type
_entity.pdbx_description
1 polymer ?
#
loop_
_entity_poly.entity_id
_entity_poly.type
_entity_poly.pdbx_seq_one_letter_code
_entity_poly.pdbx_strand_id
1 'polypeptide(L)'
;MVTIMCKKSNIGIIDLNTKYLILESVPNYTTNEILGALERSLFFKYGAPERIRTDNAPYLKADVMKTITKEYGSVMDYGTPYLHTNSTHIERAFRTIENQLSKEANGSYTG
;
A
#
# COMPACT_ATOMS: atom_id res chain seq x y z
N MET A 1 12.28 -3.42 -0.63
CA MET A 1 11.14 -3.97 0.16
C MET A 1 10.06 -2.93 0.17
N VAL A 2 8.84 -3.32 -0.19
CA VAL A 2 7.70 -2.41 -0.16
C VAL A 2 6.76 -2.79 0.99
N THR A 3 6.10 -1.79 1.56
CA THR A 3 5.00 -1.99 2.52
C THR A 3 3.70 -1.58 1.86
N ILE A 4 2.68 -2.43 1.96
CA ILE A 4 1.32 -2.16 1.48
C ILE A 4 0.42 -1.98 2.70
N MET A 5 -0.35 -0.90 2.72
CA MET A 5 -1.39 -0.62 3.71
C MET A 5 -2.68 -0.23 3.00
N CYS A 6 -3.80 -0.78 3.46
CA CYS A 6 -5.13 -0.41 3.01
C CYS A 6 -5.80 0.50 4.03
N LYS A 7 -6.26 1.69 3.62
CA LYS A 7 -7.00 2.62 4.48
C LYS A 7 -8.21 3.22 3.77
N LYS A 8 -9.40 3.06 4.36
CA LYS A 8 -10.71 3.51 3.85
C LYS A 8 -11.13 2.92 2.50
N SER A 9 -10.77 3.57 1.40
CA SER A 9 -11.02 3.12 0.03
C SER A 9 -9.76 3.30 -0.82
N ASN A 10 -8.59 3.32 -0.17
CA ASN A 10 -7.30 3.49 -0.82
C ASN A 10 -6.36 2.37 -0.40
N ILE A 11 -5.45 2.02 -1.30
CA ILE A 11 -4.25 1.23 -1.06
C ILE A 11 -3.07 2.17 -1.20
N GLY A 12 -2.17 2.10 -0.23
CA GLY A 12 -0.90 2.80 -0.30
C GLY A 12 0.24 1.82 -0.24
N ILE A 13 1.22 2.10 -1.11
CA ILE A 13 2.39 1.27 -1.30
C ILE A 13 3.58 2.19 -1.12
N ILE A 14 4.41 1.92 -0.12
CA ILE A 14 5.64 2.67 0.09
C ILE A 14 6.85 1.78 -0.13
N ASP A 15 7.77 2.22 -0.97
CA ASP A 15 9.10 1.62 -1.01
C ASP A 15 9.92 2.14 0.17
N LEU A 16 10.45 1.22 0.99
CA LEU A 16 11.13 1.61 2.22
C LEU A 16 12.54 2.16 2.00
N ASN A 17 13.14 1.92 0.83
CA ASN A 17 14.48 2.41 0.50
C ASN A 17 14.40 3.84 -0.05
N THR A 18 13.50 4.08 -1.01
CA THR A 18 13.35 5.38 -1.68
C THR A 18 12.37 6.31 -0.98
N LYS A 19 11.51 5.77 -0.09
CA LYS A 19 10.34 6.45 0.49
C LYS A 19 9.32 6.90 -0.56
N TYR A 20 9.39 6.36 -1.77
CA TYR A 20 8.42 6.62 -2.82
C TYR A 20 7.07 6.01 -2.44
N LEU A 21 6.01 6.84 -2.50
CA LEU A 21 4.66 6.46 -2.10
C LEU A 21 3.73 6.47 -3.31
N ILE A 22 3.03 5.37 -3.50
CA ILE A 22 1.98 5.18 -4.49
C ILE A 22 0.66 5.08 -3.74
N LEU A 23 -0.35 5.82 -4.18
CA LEU A 23 -1.72 5.73 -3.69
C LEU A 23 -2.65 5.36 -4.84
N GLU A 24 -3.43 4.31 -4.66
CA GLU A 24 -4.43 3.85 -5.62
C GLU A 24 -5.78 3.72 -4.91
N SER A 25 -6.84 4.23 -5.54
CA SER A 25 -8.21 4.09 -5.02
C SER A 25 -8.75 2.69 -5.32
N VAL A 26 -9.30 2.06 -4.29
CA VAL A 26 -9.94 0.73 -4.32
C VAL A 26 -11.26 0.81 -3.56
N PRO A 27 -12.39 0.96 -4.28
CA PRO A 27 -13.69 1.20 -3.66
C PRO A 27 -14.20 -0.03 -2.90
N ASN A 28 -13.96 -1.24 -3.39
CA ASN A 28 -14.35 -2.47 -2.71
C ASN A 28 -13.09 -3.32 -2.48
N TYR A 29 -12.73 -3.59 -1.22
CA TYR A 29 -11.57 -4.42 -0.87
C TYR A 29 -11.78 -5.94 -1.17
N THR A 30 -12.23 -6.26 -2.37
CA THR A 30 -12.28 -7.62 -2.89
C THR A 30 -10.90 -8.04 -3.37
N THR A 31 -10.63 -9.36 -3.35
CA THR A 31 -9.37 -9.95 -3.84
C THR A 31 -8.99 -9.44 -5.22
N ASN A 32 -9.94 -9.41 -6.16
CA ASN A 32 -9.69 -9.03 -7.55
C ASN A 32 -9.41 -7.54 -7.71
N GLU A 33 -10.14 -6.67 -7.00
CA GLU A 33 -9.89 -5.22 -7.04
C GLU A 33 -8.53 -4.88 -6.43
N ILE A 34 -8.15 -5.52 -5.33
CA ILE A 34 -6.82 -5.34 -4.71
C ILE A 34 -5.71 -5.79 -5.66
N LEU A 35 -5.83 -7.00 -6.24
CA LEU A 35 -4.84 -7.51 -7.20
C LEU A 35 -4.71 -6.59 -8.42
N GLY A 36 -5.82 -6.24 -9.06
CA GLY A 36 -5.80 -5.35 -10.21
C GLY A 36 -5.27 -3.94 -9.88
N ALA A 37 -5.46 -3.46 -8.66
CA ALA A 37 -4.83 -2.23 -8.19
C ALA A 37 -3.31 -2.39 -8.05
N LEU A 38 -2.82 -3.46 -7.42
CA LEU A 38 -1.39 -3.73 -7.26
C LEU A 38 -0.70 -3.95 -8.62
N GLU A 39 -1.35 -4.65 -9.53
CA GLU A 39 -0.86 -4.87 -10.89
C GLU A 39 -0.65 -3.56 -11.64
N ARG A 40 -1.67 -2.71 -11.71
CA ARG A 40 -1.62 -1.44 -12.44
C ARG A 40 -0.71 -0.40 -11.78
N SER A 41 -0.63 -0.40 -10.45
CA SER A 41 0.07 0.64 -9.69
C SER A 41 1.53 0.27 -9.36
N LEU A 42 1.82 -1.03 -9.17
CA LEU A 42 3.13 -1.52 -8.75
C LEU A 42 3.75 -2.45 -9.80
N PHE A 43 3.15 -3.62 -10.05
CA PHE A 43 3.83 -4.69 -10.79
C PHE A 43 4.10 -4.35 -12.26
N PHE A 44 3.12 -3.79 -12.98
CA PHE A 44 3.30 -3.45 -14.39
C PHE A 44 4.18 -2.22 -14.62
N LYS A 45 4.31 -1.35 -13.61
CA LYS A 45 5.09 -0.10 -13.73
C LYS A 45 6.54 -0.25 -13.24
N TYR A 46 6.73 -0.98 -12.15
CA TYR A 46 8.01 -1.06 -11.44
C TYR A 46 8.55 -2.48 -11.32
N GLY A 47 7.81 -3.47 -11.80
CA GLY A 47 8.11 -4.88 -11.60
C GLY A 47 7.71 -5.40 -10.22
N ALA A 48 7.92 -6.70 -10.02
CA ALA A 48 7.67 -7.35 -8.75
C ALA A 48 8.81 -7.06 -7.75
N PRO A 49 8.53 -6.44 -6.60
CA PRO A 49 9.53 -6.29 -5.54
C PRO A 49 9.86 -7.66 -4.93
N GLU A 50 11.09 -7.83 -4.47
CA GLU A 50 11.55 -9.08 -3.83
C GLU A 50 10.73 -9.43 -2.58
N ARG A 51 10.41 -8.40 -1.77
CA ARG A 51 9.66 -8.54 -0.51
C ARG A 51 8.56 -7.49 -0.41
N ILE A 52 7.37 -7.97 -0.08
CA ILE A 52 6.16 -7.20 0.18
C ILE A 52 5.75 -7.45 1.62
N ARG A 53 5.63 -6.38 2.40
CA ARG A 53 5.13 -6.43 3.77
C ARG A 53 3.72 -5.87 3.85
N THR A 54 2.86 -6.49 4.64
CA THR A 54 1.50 -6.01 4.87
C THR A 54 1.22 -5.84 6.37
N ASP A 55 0.46 -4.80 6.73
CA ASP A 55 0.02 -4.56 8.10
C ASP A 55 -1.27 -5.32 8.40
N ASN A 56 -1.14 -6.63 8.60
CA ASN A 56 -2.17 -7.53 9.14
C ASN A 56 -3.64 -7.18 8.77
N ALA A 57 -3.87 -7.09 7.48
CA ALA A 57 -5.15 -6.75 6.87
C ALA A 57 -5.97 -8.04 6.64
N PRO A 58 -7.15 -8.22 7.27
CA PRO A 58 -8.11 -9.28 6.91
C PRO A 58 -8.49 -9.30 5.42
N TYR A 59 -8.28 -8.16 4.76
CA TYR A 59 -8.63 -7.89 3.36
C TYR A 59 -7.59 -8.41 2.37
N LEU A 60 -6.32 -8.53 2.77
CA LEU A 60 -5.30 -9.26 2.03
C LEU A 60 -5.44 -10.75 2.35
N LYS A 61 -6.52 -11.33 1.82
CA LYS A 61 -6.84 -12.75 1.97
C LYS A 61 -5.68 -13.61 1.48
N ALA A 62 -5.58 -14.82 2.03
CA ALA A 62 -4.57 -15.81 1.63
C ALA A 62 -4.48 -16.01 0.11
N ASP A 63 -5.59 -15.82 -0.62
CA ASP A 63 -5.63 -15.94 -2.08
C ASP A 63 -4.85 -14.83 -2.79
N VAL A 64 -5.00 -13.56 -2.38
CA VAL A 64 -4.20 -12.44 -2.93
C VAL A 64 -2.71 -12.76 -2.78
N MET A 65 -2.33 -13.24 -1.61
CA MET A 65 -0.94 -13.54 -1.32
C MET A 65 -0.41 -14.73 -2.11
N LYS A 66 -1.20 -15.80 -2.21
CA LYS A 66 -0.83 -16.97 -3.02
C LYS A 66 -0.60 -16.57 -4.46
N THR A 67 -1.48 -15.73 -5.02
CA THR A 67 -1.30 -15.19 -6.37
C THR A 67 -0.03 -14.36 -6.45
N ILE A 68 0.20 -13.42 -5.53
CA ILE A 68 1.42 -12.60 -5.49
C ILE A 68 2.70 -13.46 -5.47
N THR A 69 2.78 -14.42 -4.56
CA THR A 69 3.97 -15.26 -4.43
C THR A 69 4.12 -16.23 -5.61
N LYS A 70 3.04 -16.79 -6.13
CA LYS A 70 3.07 -17.76 -7.23
C LYS A 70 3.36 -17.10 -8.58
N GLU A 71 2.71 -15.97 -8.88
CA GLU A 71 2.75 -15.35 -10.20
C GLU A 71 3.85 -14.29 -10.31
N TYR A 72 4.12 -13.57 -9.22
CA TYR A 72 5.08 -12.47 -9.21
C TYR A 72 6.38 -12.81 -8.47
N GLY A 73 6.45 -13.96 -7.79
CA GLY A 73 7.64 -14.43 -7.08
C GLY A 73 7.99 -13.62 -5.82
N SER A 74 7.15 -12.66 -5.43
CA SER A 74 7.38 -11.82 -4.25
C SER A 74 7.16 -12.61 -2.95
N VAL A 75 8.09 -12.45 -2.01
CA VAL A 75 7.96 -12.99 -0.66
C VAL A 75 7.06 -12.06 0.17
N MET A 76 6.03 -12.63 0.78
CA MET A 76 5.05 -11.90 1.59
C MET A 76 5.41 -12.00 3.08
N ASP A 77 5.72 -10.86 3.70
CA ASP A 77 6.00 -10.75 5.13
C ASP A 77 4.77 -10.22 5.88
N TYR A 78 4.27 -10.99 6.85
CA TYR A 78 3.27 -10.49 7.79
C TYR A 78 3.90 -9.59 8.84
N GLY A 79 3.23 -8.49 9.16
CA GLY A 79 3.53 -7.72 10.35
C GLY A 79 3.33 -8.56 11.62
N THR A 80 4.41 -8.99 12.27
CA THR A 80 4.37 -9.24 13.71
C THR A 80 4.00 -7.93 14.43
N PRO A 81 3.15 -7.96 15.47
CA PRO A 81 2.70 -6.74 16.19
C PRO A 81 3.83 -5.86 16.73
N TYR A 82 5.07 -6.37 16.80
CA TYR A 82 6.20 -5.74 17.46
C TYR A 82 7.12 -4.90 16.57
N LEU A 83 6.87 -4.76 15.27
CA LEU A 83 7.69 -3.91 14.37
C LEU A 83 6.98 -2.60 14.00
N HIS A 84 6.44 -1.91 15.00
CA HIS A 84 5.73 -0.63 14.86
C HIS A 84 6.49 0.43 14.07
N THR A 85 7.83 0.44 14.11
CA THR A 85 8.68 1.45 13.45
C THR A 85 8.51 1.50 11.94
N ASN A 86 8.29 0.38 11.25
CA ASN A 86 8.19 0.37 9.78
C ASN A 86 6.78 0.76 9.29
N SER A 87 5.73 0.31 9.97
CA SER A 87 4.36 0.77 9.70
C SER A 87 4.17 2.25 10.05
N THR A 88 4.93 2.77 11.03
CA THR A 88 4.93 4.20 11.36
C THR A 88 5.30 5.08 10.15
N HIS A 89 6.17 4.61 9.25
CA HIS A 89 6.57 5.39 8.07
C HIS A 89 5.41 5.53 7.08
N ILE A 90 4.69 4.43 6.80
CA ILE A 90 3.56 4.46 5.89
C ILE A 90 2.40 5.25 6.50
N GLU A 91 2.10 5.07 7.80
CA GLU A 91 1.07 5.84 8.51
C GLU A 91 1.35 7.35 8.52
N ARG A 92 2.62 7.74 8.75
CA ARG A 92 3.05 9.15 8.66
C ARG A 92 2.85 9.69 7.26
N ALA A 93 3.26 8.95 6.24
CA ALA A 93 3.13 9.38 4.86
C ALA A 93 1.65 9.52 4.45
N PHE A 94 0.80 8.57 4.83
CA PHE A 94 -0.65 8.66 4.65
C PHE A 94 -1.25 9.87 5.38
N ARG A 95 -0.87 10.12 6.64
CA ARG A 95 -1.35 11.28 7.39
C ARG A 95 -0.93 12.59 6.73
N THR A 96 0.31 12.68 6.25
CA THR A 96 0.78 13.86 5.51
C THR A 96 -0.04 14.09 4.26
N ILE A 97 -0.34 13.04 3.49
CA ILE A 97 -1.15 13.16 2.27
C ILE A 97 -2.61 13.49 2.61
N GLU A 98 -3.23 12.82 3.58
CA GLU A 98 -4.60 13.12 4.01
C GLU A 98 -4.71 14.59 4.46
N ASN A 99 -3.72 15.09 5.20
CA ASN A 99 -3.67 16.49 5.62
C ASN A 99 -3.51 17.45 4.45
N GLN A 100 -2.65 17.12 3.48
CA GLN A 100 -2.43 17.94 2.30
C GLN A 100 -3.68 17.98 1.41
N LEU A 101 -4.26 16.83 1.10
CA LEU A 101 -5.52 16.72 0.36
C LEU A 101 -6.67 17.45 1.06
N SER A 102 -6.74 17.38 2.40
CA SER A 102 -7.76 18.10 3.17
C SER A 102 -7.57 19.62 3.11
N LYS A 103 -6.32 20.12 3.09
CA LYS A 103 -6.04 21.56 2.92
C LYS A 103 -6.41 22.04 1.53
N GLU A 104 -6.13 21.24 0.51
CA GLU A 104 -6.45 21.55 -0.88
C GLU A 104 -7.97 21.52 -1.14
N ALA A 105 -8.66 20.51 -0.60
CA ALA A 105 -10.12 20.37 -0.72
C ALA A 105 -10.89 21.46 0.04
N ASN A 106 -10.35 21.96 1.16
CA ASN A 106 -10.97 23.00 1.97
C ASN A 106 -10.63 24.43 1.52
N GLY A 107 -9.94 24.61 0.39
CA GLY A 107 -9.77 25.92 -0.25
C GLY A 107 -9.08 26.97 0.63
N SER A 108 -7.77 26.87 0.80
CA SER A 108 -6.93 28.02 1.16
C SER A 108 -5.58 27.95 0.45
N TYR A 109 -5.63 27.99 -0.88
CA TYR A 109 -4.48 28.44 -1.66
C TYR A 109 -4.43 29.97 -1.58
N THR A 110 -3.64 30.49 -0.63
CA THR A 110 -3.00 31.81 -0.76
C THR A 110 -1.54 31.53 -1.15
N GLY A 111 -1.32 31.27 -2.43
CA GLY A 111 0.01 31.38 -3.04
C GLY A 111 0.27 32.82 -3.46
#